data_AF-A0A917Q482-F1
#
_entry.id   AF-A0A917Q482-F1
#
_cell.length_a   1.000
_cell.length_b   1.000
_cell.length_c   1.000
_cell.angle_alpha   90.00
_cell.angle_beta   90.00
_cell.angle_gamma   90.00
#
_symmetry.space_group_name_H-M   'P 1'
#
loop_
_entity.id
_entity.type
_entity.pdbx_description
1 polymer ?
#
loop_
_entity_poly.entity_id
_entity_poly.type
_entity_poly.pdbx_seq_one_letter_code
_entity_poly.pdbx_strand_id
1 'polypeptide(L)'
;MAAEADDTLAPEAPPLGLDEPTPPPVFRDEEDDGVSRAFVEAVRGTLEAQDAEGLRALVGDLHESDFGDLLEILFQEERIALFVLYGPDLDFTALTEVDETIRLAILRELPTELVVEGMRELEIDDAVYILEDLEDEEKFEILQKLPAMERAALQRSLDLPEDAAGRRMQTQFIAVPPFWTVGQTIDFMRESQDLPDTFYEIYVVDPAVRLKGSVSLDKILRTQRPKRIAEIMNPAEHAILATDTQEEAARVFTRYNLVSAAVVDAAGRMVGVITVDDIVDVLEEEADADIKALGGVKADEELSDSVWYITRSRFTWLFVNLLTAILASLVIGFFADALEQMVALAVLMPIVASMGGNAGTQTMTVAVRALGTRQLGRANAMRIVRREMIVGLLNGVAFAVVMGIIAAIWFDLPTLGPVIGLALVITLVSAALGGIVIPLLLDRFGVDPAVSSGPFVTTVTDVVGFFAFLGIASLWFGI
;
A
#
# COMPACT_ATOMS: atom_id res chain seq x y z
N MET A 1 91.68 -23.38 -27.39
CA MET A 1 90.34 -23.57 -27.98
C MET A 1 89.35 -23.34 -26.85
N ALA A 2 89.03 -22.08 -26.58
CA ALA A 2 87.84 -21.36 -27.09
C ALA A 2 86.65 -21.66 -26.15
N ALA A 3 86.49 -20.87 -25.08
CA ALA A 3 85.89 -19.52 -25.01
C ALA A 3 84.44 -19.65 -24.55
N GLU A 4 84.20 -19.31 -23.28
CA GLU A 4 82.90 -19.07 -22.67
C GLU A 4 82.20 -17.94 -23.44
N ALA A 5 80.97 -18.21 -23.88
CA ALA A 5 80.08 -17.21 -24.45
C ALA A 5 79.19 -16.68 -23.33
N ASP A 6 79.46 -15.44 -22.95
CA ASP A 6 78.58 -14.52 -22.25
C ASP A 6 77.45 -14.13 -23.21
N ASP A 7 76.20 -14.48 -22.89
CA ASP A 7 75.02 -13.93 -23.56
C ASP A 7 74.20 -13.16 -22.53
N THR A 8 74.21 -11.84 -22.73
CA THR A 8 73.64 -10.82 -21.88
C THR A 8 72.15 -10.73 -22.18
N LEU A 9 71.32 -11.34 -21.33
CA LEU A 9 69.88 -11.13 -21.36
C LEU A 9 69.57 -9.68 -20.92
N ALA A 10 69.02 -8.92 -21.87
CA ALA A 10 68.49 -7.57 -21.67
C ALA A 10 67.44 -7.55 -20.54
N PRO A 11 67.25 -6.42 -19.83
CA PRO A 11 66.19 -6.31 -18.83
C PRO A 11 64.82 -6.42 -19.53
N GLU A 12 64.02 -7.39 -19.09
CA GLU A 12 62.60 -7.49 -19.45
C GLU A 12 61.91 -6.15 -19.14
N ALA A 13 61.28 -5.57 -20.15
CA ALA A 13 60.35 -4.47 -19.96
C ALA A 13 59.21 -4.96 -19.06
N PRO A 14 58.72 -4.15 -18.10
CA PRO A 14 57.58 -4.55 -17.30
C PRO A 14 56.39 -4.82 -18.23
N PRO A 15 55.56 -5.85 -17.95
CA PRO A 15 54.39 -6.10 -18.76
C PRO A 15 53.52 -4.83 -18.73
N LEU A 16 53.13 -4.37 -19.93
CA LEU A 16 52.04 -3.40 -20.08
C LEU A 16 50.83 -4.02 -19.39
N GLY A 17 50.48 -3.51 -18.21
CA GLY A 17 49.19 -3.77 -17.59
C GLY A 17 48.13 -3.28 -18.56
N LEU A 18 47.54 -4.21 -19.31
CA LEU A 18 46.21 -4.02 -19.83
C LEU A 18 45.34 -4.00 -18.58
N ASP A 19 44.83 -2.83 -18.19
CA ASP A 19 43.84 -2.71 -17.14
C ASP A 19 42.75 -3.75 -17.43
N GLU A 20 42.63 -4.76 -16.59
CA GLU A 20 41.47 -5.64 -16.64
C GLU A 20 40.24 -4.74 -16.49
N PRO A 21 39.23 -4.84 -17.37
CA PRO A 21 38.03 -4.03 -17.25
C PRO A 21 37.49 -4.23 -15.84
N THR A 22 37.42 -3.14 -15.09
CA THR A 22 36.90 -3.16 -13.73
C THR A 22 35.51 -3.78 -13.81
N PRO A 23 35.21 -4.82 -13.01
CA PRO A 23 33.88 -5.41 -13.03
C PRO A 23 32.84 -4.32 -12.80
N PRO A 24 31.67 -4.40 -13.47
CA PRO A 24 30.62 -3.41 -13.28
C PRO A 24 30.29 -3.30 -11.78
N PRO A 25 30.01 -2.08 -11.29
CA PRO A 25 29.62 -1.90 -9.90
C PRO A 25 28.39 -2.76 -9.59
N VAL A 26 28.32 -3.29 -8.37
CA VAL A 26 27.16 -4.05 -7.91
C VAL A 26 25.97 -3.10 -7.79
N PHE A 27 24.78 -3.55 -8.21
CA PHE A 27 23.57 -2.73 -8.18
C PHE A 27 23.14 -2.37 -6.75
N ARG A 28 23.02 -3.35 -5.84
CA ARG A 28 22.63 -3.13 -4.44
C ARG A 28 23.83 -3.14 -3.48
N ASP A 29 23.78 -2.28 -2.46
CA ASP A 29 24.72 -2.26 -1.34
C ASP A 29 24.40 -3.40 -0.36
N GLU A 30 25.43 -4.18 0.04
CA GLU A 30 25.23 -5.39 0.88
C GLU A 30 24.73 -5.09 2.31
N GLU A 31 24.86 -3.85 2.79
CA GLU A 31 24.53 -3.49 4.18
C GLU A 31 23.07 -3.08 4.39
N ASP A 32 22.46 -2.37 3.43
CA ASP A 32 21.10 -1.84 3.55
C ASP A 32 20.16 -2.24 2.41
N ASP A 33 20.64 -3.02 1.43
CA ASP A 33 19.92 -3.44 0.23
C ASP A 33 19.46 -2.26 -0.66
N GLY A 34 20.00 -1.05 -0.44
CA GLY A 34 19.74 0.13 -1.25
C GLY A 34 20.60 0.16 -2.53
N VAL A 35 20.21 1.01 -3.49
CA VAL A 35 20.99 1.16 -4.74
C VAL A 35 22.36 1.74 -4.44
N SER A 36 23.39 1.05 -4.91
CA SER A 36 24.77 1.41 -4.67
C SER A 36 25.11 2.76 -5.27
N ARG A 37 25.70 3.63 -4.45
CA ARG A 37 26.17 4.94 -4.92
C ARG A 37 27.17 4.81 -6.09
N ALA A 38 28.03 3.79 -6.07
CA ALA A 38 28.99 3.54 -7.15
C ALA A 38 28.29 3.17 -8.46
N PHE A 39 27.19 2.43 -8.39
CA PHE A 39 26.37 2.09 -9.55
C PHE A 39 25.69 3.34 -10.12
N VAL A 40 25.07 4.17 -9.27
CA VAL A 40 24.44 5.42 -9.70
C VAL A 40 25.46 6.37 -10.34
N GLU A 41 26.66 6.49 -9.78
CA GLU A 41 27.73 7.31 -10.36
C GLU A 41 28.20 6.75 -11.73
N ALA A 42 28.24 5.42 -11.91
CA ALA A 42 28.55 4.81 -13.20
C ALA A 42 27.46 5.07 -14.24
N VAL A 43 26.18 4.92 -13.87
CA VAL A 43 25.04 5.27 -14.73
C VAL A 43 25.11 6.73 -15.15
N ARG A 44 25.30 7.67 -14.21
CA ARG A 44 25.50 9.09 -14.52
C ARG A 44 26.65 9.32 -15.49
N GLY A 45 27.78 8.64 -15.29
CA GLY A 45 28.92 8.71 -16.21
C GLY A 45 28.57 8.29 -17.64
N THR A 46 27.76 7.23 -17.82
CA THR A 46 27.29 6.82 -19.15
C THR A 46 26.32 7.82 -19.77
N LEU A 47 25.43 8.43 -18.97
CA LEU A 47 24.49 9.45 -19.43
C LEU A 47 25.23 10.73 -19.89
N GLU A 48 26.19 11.20 -19.10
CA GLU A 48 27.03 12.37 -19.44
C GLU A 48 27.87 12.12 -20.71
N ALA A 49 28.37 10.89 -20.89
CA ALA A 49 29.14 10.49 -22.05
C ALA A 49 28.29 10.17 -23.30
N GLN A 50 26.96 10.13 -23.16
CA GLN A 50 26.02 9.63 -24.17
C GLN A 50 26.37 8.21 -24.67
N ASP A 51 26.87 7.36 -23.77
CA ASP A 51 27.28 5.99 -24.06
C ASP A 51 26.10 5.03 -23.90
N ALA A 52 25.34 4.85 -24.99
CA ALA A 52 24.19 3.95 -25.00
C ALA A 52 24.56 2.46 -24.82
N GLU A 53 25.76 2.04 -25.22
CA GLU A 53 26.20 0.65 -25.08
C GLU A 53 26.59 0.36 -23.62
N GLY A 54 27.34 1.28 -23.01
CA GLY A 54 27.66 1.24 -21.58
C GLY A 54 26.42 1.30 -20.70
N LEU A 55 25.45 2.16 -21.03
CA LEU A 55 24.19 2.24 -20.29
C LEU A 55 23.43 0.89 -20.37
N ARG A 56 23.26 0.32 -21.57
CA ARG A 56 22.60 -0.99 -21.73
C ARG A 56 23.30 -2.10 -20.95
N ALA A 57 24.63 -2.10 -20.92
CA ALA A 57 25.39 -3.10 -20.17
C ALA A 57 25.21 -2.99 -18.65
N LEU A 58 24.87 -1.80 -18.13
CA LEU A 58 24.63 -1.57 -16.71
C LEU A 58 23.19 -1.85 -16.29
N VAL A 59 22.22 -1.32 -17.05
CA VAL A 59 20.80 -1.33 -16.64
C VAL A 59 19.96 -2.38 -17.35
N GLY A 60 20.43 -2.99 -18.43
CA GLY A 60 19.59 -3.83 -19.29
C GLY A 60 19.21 -5.21 -18.74
N ASP A 61 19.91 -5.67 -17.70
CA ASP A 61 19.57 -6.91 -16.97
C ASP A 61 18.87 -6.61 -15.63
N LEU A 62 18.52 -5.36 -15.34
CA LEU A 62 17.78 -5.00 -14.12
C LEU A 62 16.33 -5.47 -14.23
N HIS A 63 15.79 -5.93 -13.11
CA HIS A 63 14.36 -6.17 -12.94
C HIS A 63 13.62 -4.82 -12.93
N GLU A 64 12.33 -4.82 -13.29
CA GLU A 64 11.49 -3.62 -13.29
C GLU A 64 11.55 -2.84 -11.96
N SER A 65 11.49 -3.55 -10.83
CA SER A 65 11.61 -2.96 -9.48
C SER A 65 12.98 -2.33 -9.20
N ASP A 66 14.07 -3.01 -9.58
CA ASP A 66 15.43 -2.45 -9.45
C ASP A 66 15.60 -1.20 -10.34
N PHE A 67 14.97 -1.22 -11.51
CA PHE A 67 15.01 -0.09 -12.41
C PHE A 67 14.15 1.09 -11.90
N GLY A 68 13.01 0.81 -11.27
CA GLY A 68 12.21 1.79 -10.52
C GLY A 68 13.02 2.47 -9.42
N ASP A 69 13.68 1.69 -8.55
CA ASP A 69 14.57 2.19 -7.48
C ASP A 69 15.66 3.13 -8.04
N LEU A 70 16.25 2.78 -9.19
CA LEU A 70 17.22 3.63 -9.87
C LEU A 70 16.59 4.96 -10.33
N LEU A 71 15.40 4.90 -10.94
CA LEU A 71 14.69 6.10 -11.39
C LEU A 71 14.39 7.04 -10.23
N GLU A 72 14.02 6.54 -9.05
CA GLU A 72 13.74 7.38 -7.89
C GLU A 72 14.95 8.20 -7.45
N ILE A 73 16.15 7.62 -7.53
CA ILE A 73 17.40 8.25 -7.09
C ILE A 73 17.96 9.24 -8.11
N LEU A 74 17.72 9.00 -9.40
CA LEU A 74 18.19 9.87 -10.47
C LEU A 74 17.50 11.24 -10.41
N PHE A 75 18.22 12.30 -10.80
CA PHE A 75 17.62 13.61 -10.98
C PHE A 75 16.72 13.62 -12.23
N GLN A 76 15.75 14.54 -12.26
CA GLN A 76 14.77 14.66 -13.34
C GLN A 76 15.40 14.67 -14.74
N GLU A 77 16.46 15.48 -14.93
CA GLU A 77 17.20 15.59 -16.19
C GLU A 77 17.89 14.28 -16.59
N GLU A 78 18.36 13.51 -15.59
CA GLU A 78 19.04 12.23 -15.78
C GLU A 78 18.05 11.13 -16.19
N ARG A 79 16.84 11.13 -15.60
CA ARG A 79 15.75 10.21 -15.97
C ARG A 79 15.40 10.37 -17.44
N ILE A 80 15.15 11.60 -17.89
CA ILE A 80 14.79 11.86 -19.30
C ILE A 80 15.94 11.48 -20.24
N ALA A 81 17.19 11.82 -19.87
CA ALA A 81 18.36 11.41 -20.65
C ALA A 81 18.46 9.88 -20.76
N LEU A 82 18.15 9.16 -19.67
CA LEU A 82 18.16 7.70 -19.64
C LEU A 82 17.14 7.12 -20.62
N PHE A 83 15.87 7.54 -20.53
CA PHE A 83 14.81 7.05 -21.42
C PHE A 83 15.11 7.34 -22.89
N VAL A 84 15.62 8.54 -23.20
CA VAL A 84 15.97 8.92 -24.57
C VAL A 84 17.20 8.15 -25.09
N LEU A 85 18.20 7.91 -24.25
CA LEU A 85 19.44 7.24 -24.65
C LEU A 85 19.28 5.73 -24.78
N TYR A 86 18.52 5.12 -23.88
CA TYR A 86 18.18 3.69 -23.93
C TYR A 86 17.26 3.38 -25.11
N GLY A 87 16.29 4.27 -25.35
CA GLY A 87 15.40 4.22 -26.50
C GLY A 87 14.30 3.17 -26.36
N PRO A 88 13.85 2.54 -27.47
CA PRO A 88 12.67 1.68 -27.49
C PRO A 88 12.86 0.33 -26.79
N ASP A 89 14.10 -0.08 -26.47
CA ASP A 89 14.35 -1.36 -25.79
C ASP A 89 14.04 -1.30 -24.28
N LEU A 90 13.62 -0.13 -23.78
CA LEU A 90 13.41 0.12 -22.35
C LEU A 90 12.10 -0.50 -21.89
N ASP A 91 12.16 -1.25 -20.78
CA ASP A 91 10.97 -1.81 -20.16
C ASP A 91 10.17 -0.71 -19.44
N PHE A 92 9.01 -0.35 -20.00
CA PHE A 92 8.13 0.66 -19.45
C PHE A 92 7.41 0.20 -18.17
N THR A 93 7.42 -1.10 -17.88
CA THR A 93 6.82 -1.68 -16.66
C THR A 93 7.49 -1.11 -15.42
N ALA A 94 8.76 -0.73 -15.48
CA ALA A 94 9.44 -0.06 -14.36
C ALA A 94 8.79 1.27 -13.91
N LEU A 95 7.90 1.88 -14.70
CA LEU A 95 7.13 3.05 -14.24
C LEU A 95 6.01 2.68 -13.24
N THR A 96 5.58 1.42 -13.18
CA THR A 96 4.65 0.94 -12.15
C THR A 96 5.32 0.94 -10.77
N GLU A 97 6.63 0.70 -10.74
CA GLU A 97 7.48 0.58 -9.55
C GLU A 97 8.02 1.93 -9.03
N VAL A 98 7.42 3.04 -9.45
CA VAL A 98 7.92 4.39 -9.16
C VAL A 98 6.80 5.23 -8.54
N ASP A 99 7.14 6.05 -7.53
CA ASP A 99 6.26 7.07 -6.96
C ASP A 99 5.47 7.85 -8.07
N GLU A 100 4.17 8.05 -7.86
CA GLU A 100 3.24 8.78 -8.75
C GLU A 100 3.84 10.12 -9.20
N THR A 101 4.38 10.90 -8.25
CA THR A 101 4.93 12.22 -8.55
C THR A 101 6.09 12.15 -9.54
N ILE A 102 6.94 11.12 -9.42
CA ILE A 102 8.09 10.90 -10.29
C ILE A 102 7.63 10.37 -11.64
N ARG A 103 6.73 9.38 -11.66
CA ARG A 103 6.12 8.83 -12.88
C ARG A 103 5.50 9.94 -13.72
N LEU A 104 4.67 10.81 -13.12
CA LEU A 104 4.05 11.95 -13.79
C LEU A 104 5.08 12.93 -14.36
N ALA A 105 6.15 13.22 -13.61
CA ALA A 105 7.22 14.09 -14.09
C ALA A 105 7.95 13.50 -15.32
N ILE A 106 8.18 12.18 -15.32
CA ILE A 106 8.77 11.47 -16.47
C ILE A 106 7.84 11.56 -17.67
N LEU A 107 6.58 11.13 -17.53
CA LEU A 107 5.61 11.06 -18.63
C LEU A 107 5.38 12.40 -19.32
N ARG A 108 5.41 13.51 -18.57
CA ARG A 108 5.20 14.87 -19.09
C ARG A 108 6.37 15.40 -19.91
N GLU A 109 7.57 14.92 -19.65
CA GLU A 109 8.79 15.39 -20.33
C GLU A 109 9.24 14.45 -21.45
N LEU A 110 8.82 13.19 -21.41
CA LEU A 110 9.08 12.26 -22.50
C LEU A 110 8.34 12.67 -23.78
N PRO A 111 8.95 12.46 -24.96
CA PRO A 111 8.24 12.59 -26.22
C PRO A 111 7.03 11.66 -26.26
N THR A 112 5.86 12.17 -26.62
CA THR A 112 4.62 11.39 -26.65
C THR A 112 4.74 10.14 -27.52
N GLU A 113 5.53 10.20 -28.60
CA GLU A 113 5.79 9.05 -29.47
C GLU A 113 6.51 7.92 -28.74
N LEU A 114 7.44 8.25 -27.84
CA LEU A 114 8.15 7.25 -27.02
C LEU A 114 7.21 6.63 -25.99
N VAL A 115 6.37 7.46 -25.35
CA VAL A 115 5.34 6.97 -24.42
C VAL A 115 4.39 6.02 -25.15
N VAL A 116 3.92 6.39 -26.35
CA VAL A 116 3.02 5.54 -27.15
C VAL A 116 3.71 4.24 -27.57
N GLU A 117 4.99 4.25 -27.92
CA GLU A 117 5.74 3.01 -28.23
C GLU A 117 5.79 2.10 -26.99
N GLY A 118 6.18 2.64 -25.83
CA GLY A 118 6.25 1.90 -24.57
C GLY A 118 4.91 1.32 -24.14
N MET A 119 3.83 2.11 -24.24
CA MET A 119 2.46 1.65 -23.89
C MET A 119 1.97 0.47 -24.73
N ARG A 120 2.58 0.19 -25.89
CA ARG A 120 2.16 -0.93 -26.76
C ARG A 120 2.76 -2.26 -26.35
N GLU A 121 3.84 -2.24 -25.58
CA GLU A 121 4.52 -3.44 -25.10
C GLU A 121 3.98 -3.89 -23.74
N LEU A 122 3.33 -2.98 -23.01
CA LEU A 122 2.74 -3.24 -21.71
C LEU A 122 1.48 -4.11 -21.76
N GLU A 123 1.25 -4.81 -20.64
CA GLU A 123 -0.05 -5.38 -20.33
C GLU A 123 -1.08 -4.26 -20.06
N ILE A 124 -2.37 -4.59 -20.13
CA ILE A 124 -3.43 -3.55 -20.13
C ILE A 124 -3.57 -2.89 -18.77
N ASP A 125 -3.50 -3.68 -17.71
CA ASP A 125 -3.41 -3.28 -16.30
C ASP A 125 -2.24 -2.32 -16.04
N ASP A 126 -1.02 -2.63 -16.47
CA ASP A 126 0.13 -1.73 -16.31
C ASP A 126 -0.07 -0.42 -17.05
N ALA A 127 -0.56 -0.50 -18.30
CA ALA A 127 -0.88 0.69 -19.08
C ALA A 127 -2.02 1.51 -18.45
N VAL A 128 -2.99 0.88 -17.81
CA VAL A 128 -4.05 1.57 -17.04
C VAL A 128 -3.44 2.30 -15.86
N TYR A 129 -2.61 1.61 -15.06
CA TYR A 129 -1.96 2.15 -13.88
C TYR A 129 -1.06 3.34 -14.19
N ILE A 130 -0.27 3.27 -15.27
CA ILE A 130 0.61 4.39 -15.67
C ILE A 130 -0.20 5.60 -16.16
N LEU A 131 -1.32 5.35 -16.85
CA LEU A 131 -2.10 6.42 -17.46
C LEU A 131 -3.15 7.02 -16.52
N GLU A 132 -3.58 6.32 -15.47
CA GLU A 132 -4.69 6.80 -14.64
C GLU A 132 -4.38 8.13 -13.94
N ASP A 133 -3.13 8.34 -13.55
CA ASP A 133 -2.63 9.54 -12.88
C ASP A 133 -2.55 10.77 -13.80
N LEU A 134 -2.53 10.56 -15.13
CA LEU A 134 -2.45 11.65 -16.09
C LEU A 134 -3.74 12.46 -16.16
N GLU A 135 -3.60 13.76 -16.43
CA GLU A 135 -4.74 14.64 -16.70
C GLU A 135 -5.50 14.17 -17.95
N ASP A 136 -6.81 14.43 -17.98
CA ASP A 136 -7.70 13.95 -19.04
C ASP A 136 -7.22 14.35 -20.45
N GLU A 137 -6.66 15.56 -20.59
CA GLU A 137 -6.10 16.03 -21.86
C GLU A 137 -4.86 15.23 -22.30
N GLU A 138 -3.93 14.94 -21.38
CA GLU A 138 -2.69 14.21 -21.63
C GLU A 138 -2.99 12.74 -22.00
N LYS A 139 -3.85 12.11 -21.18
CA LYS A 139 -4.39 10.77 -21.39
C LYS A 139 -5.06 10.66 -22.76
N PHE A 140 -5.88 11.63 -23.13
CA PHE A 140 -6.56 11.65 -24.43
C PHE A 140 -5.59 11.76 -25.61
N GLU A 141 -4.52 12.54 -25.49
CA GLU A 141 -3.50 12.65 -26.55
C GLU A 141 -2.80 11.31 -26.81
N ILE A 142 -2.38 10.62 -25.75
CA ILE A 142 -1.73 9.30 -25.84
C ILE A 142 -2.70 8.28 -26.45
N LEU A 143 -3.92 8.20 -25.91
CA LEU A 143 -4.94 7.27 -26.40
C LEU A 143 -5.23 7.45 -27.89
N GLN A 144 -5.25 8.68 -28.42
CA GLN A 144 -5.50 8.91 -29.83
C GLN A 144 -4.43 8.38 -30.78
N LYS A 145 -3.19 8.26 -30.30
CA LYS A 145 -2.05 7.77 -31.09
C LYS A 145 -1.94 6.23 -31.05
N LEU A 146 -2.63 5.57 -30.11
CA LEU A 146 -2.70 4.12 -30.03
C LEU A 146 -3.58 3.48 -31.13
N PRO A 147 -3.24 2.26 -31.60
CA PRO A 147 -4.10 1.44 -32.44
C PRO A 147 -5.53 1.31 -31.88
N ALA A 148 -6.52 1.24 -32.78
CA ALA A 148 -7.92 1.31 -32.38
C ALA A 148 -8.37 0.19 -31.44
N MET A 149 -7.77 -1.01 -31.52
CA MET A 149 -8.11 -2.14 -30.66
C MET A 149 -7.52 -1.97 -29.26
N GLU A 150 -6.24 -1.63 -29.15
CA GLU A 150 -5.53 -1.36 -27.89
C GLU A 150 -6.19 -0.19 -27.14
N ARG A 151 -6.41 0.95 -27.83
CA ARG A 151 -7.14 2.09 -27.26
C ARG A 151 -8.50 1.67 -26.70
N ALA A 152 -9.27 0.86 -27.42
CA ALA A 152 -10.60 0.45 -26.98
C ALA A 152 -10.58 -0.52 -25.80
N ALA A 153 -9.49 -1.27 -25.59
CA ALA A 153 -9.31 -2.11 -24.40
C ALA A 153 -8.96 -1.24 -23.20
N LEU A 154 -7.94 -0.40 -23.34
CA LEU A 154 -7.45 0.52 -22.31
C LEU A 154 -8.53 1.49 -21.84
N GLN A 155 -9.26 2.12 -22.76
CA GLN A 155 -10.35 3.04 -22.43
C GLN A 155 -11.48 2.36 -21.65
N ARG A 156 -11.76 1.07 -21.91
CA ARG A 156 -12.80 0.35 -21.15
C ARG A 156 -12.42 0.17 -19.68
N SER A 157 -11.13 -0.01 -19.37
CA SER A 157 -10.65 -0.10 -18.01
C SER A 157 -10.58 1.28 -17.34
N LEU A 158 -10.09 2.31 -18.05
CA LEU A 158 -10.05 3.69 -17.56
C LEU A 158 -11.44 4.30 -17.30
N ASP A 159 -12.49 3.84 -18.00
CA ASP A 159 -13.89 4.24 -17.75
C ASP A 159 -14.45 3.69 -16.42
N LEU A 160 -13.79 2.71 -15.79
CA LEU A 160 -14.15 2.21 -14.46
C LEU A 160 -13.70 3.18 -13.36
N PRO A 161 -14.30 3.14 -12.15
CA PRO A 161 -13.77 3.86 -10.99
C PRO A 161 -12.29 3.55 -10.73
N GLU A 162 -11.54 4.50 -10.18
CA GLU A 162 -10.10 4.37 -9.84
C GLU A 162 -9.82 3.19 -8.92
N ASP A 163 -10.69 2.96 -7.92
CA ASP A 163 -10.56 1.87 -6.96
C ASP A 163 -11.16 0.54 -7.45
N ALA A 164 -11.53 0.41 -8.73
CA ALA A 164 -12.23 -0.76 -9.25
C ALA A 164 -11.28 -1.91 -9.62
N ALA A 165 -11.64 -3.13 -9.24
CA ALA A 165 -10.92 -4.35 -9.58
C ALA A 165 -10.71 -4.55 -11.09
N GLY A 166 -11.60 -4.02 -11.93
CA GLY A 166 -11.43 -4.08 -13.38
C GLY A 166 -10.35 -3.15 -13.94
N ARG A 167 -9.73 -2.27 -13.13
CA ARG A 167 -8.52 -1.54 -13.51
C ARG A 167 -7.26 -2.38 -13.36
N ARG A 168 -7.25 -3.31 -12.40
CA ARG A 168 -6.20 -4.31 -12.15
C ARG A 168 -6.36 -5.59 -12.97
N MET A 169 -7.13 -5.54 -14.07
CA MET A 169 -7.43 -6.74 -14.85
C MET A 169 -6.69 -6.75 -16.18
N GLN A 170 -6.13 -7.91 -16.49
CA GLN A 170 -5.63 -8.23 -17.81
C GLN A 170 -6.79 -8.63 -18.72
N THR A 171 -6.74 -8.18 -19.97
CA THR A 171 -7.77 -8.53 -20.97
C THR A 171 -7.40 -9.75 -21.81
N GLN A 172 -6.16 -10.24 -21.66
CA GLN A 172 -5.68 -11.45 -22.31
C GLN A 172 -5.90 -12.64 -21.38
N PHE A 173 -6.70 -13.63 -21.83
CA PHE A 173 -6.97 -14.83 -21.05
C PHE A 173 -7.36 -16.00 -21.95
N ILE A 174 -7.20 -17.22 -21.44
CA ILE A 174 -7.57 -18.42 -22.18
C ILE A 174 -9.03 -18.79 -21.90
N ALA A 175 -9.88 -18.70 -22.92
CA ALA A 175 -11.28 -19.10 -22.84
C ALA A 175 -11.63 -20.19 -23.86
N VAL A 176 -12.23 -21.30 -23.39
CA VAL A 176 -12.62 -22.44 -24.23
C VAL A 176 -14.06 -22.86 -24.00
N PRO A 177 -14.72 -23.48 -25.00
CA PRO A 177 -16.08 -23.99 -24.81
C PRO A 177 -16.10 -25.30 -24.01
N PRO A 178 -17.18 -25.57 -23.25
CA PRO A 178 -17.27 -26.72 -22.35
C PRO A 178 -17.23 -28.09 -23.04
N PHE A 179 -17.59 -28.16 -24.32
CA PHE A 179 -17.68 -29.41 -25.08
C PHE A 179 -16.35 -29.85 -25.70
N TRP A 180 -15.30 -29.02 -25.64
CA TRP A 180 -13.97 -29.42 -26.07
C TRP A 180 -13.40 -30.52 -25.18
N THR A 181 -12.52 -31.32 -25.76
CA THR A 181 -11.70 -32.28 -25.00
C THR A 181 -10.41 -31.62 -24.53
N VAL A 182 -9.80 -32.16 -23.48
CA VAL A 182 -8.49 -31.72 -22.97
C VAL A 182 -7.45 -31.70 -24.10
N GLY A 183 -7.48 -32.69 -25.00
CA GLY A 183 -6.60 -32.72 -26.16
C GLY A 183 -6.78 -31.51 -27.07
N GLN A 184 -8.03 -31.17 -27.40
CA GLN A 184 -8.35 -30.00 -28.23
C GLN A 184 -7.92 -28.69 -27.57
N THR A 185 -8.14 -28.55 -26.26
CA THR A 185 -7.69 -27.37 -25.50
C THR A 185 -6.16 -27.24 -25.52
N ILE A 186 -5.42 -28.33 -25.33
CA ILE A 186 -3.94 -28.31 -25.40
C ILE A 186 -3.47 -27.94 -26.81
N ASP A 187 -4.10 -28.49 -27.85
CA ASP A 187 -3.71 -28.22 -29.23
C ASP A 187 -4.01 -26.75 -29.59
N PHE A 188 -5.17 -26.22 -29.18
CA PHE A 188 -5.49 -24.79 -29.29
C PHE A 188 -4.43 -23.90 -28.63
N MET A 189 -4.02 -24.22 -27.39
CA MET A 189 -3.01 -23.44 -26.68
C MET A 189 -1.62 -23.51 -27.32
N ARG A 190 -1.32 -24.56 -28.09
CA ARG A 190 -0.03 -24.71 -28.78
C ARG A 190 0.01 -24.03 -30.15
N GLU A 191 -1.16 -23.90 -30.80
CA GLU A 191 -1.28 -23.37 -32.15
C GLU A 191 -1.59 -21.87 -32.16
N SER A 192 -2.12 -21.33 -31.07
CA SER A 192 -2.45 -19.92 -30.93
C SER A 192 -1.21 -19.09 -30.63
N GLN A 193 -1.06 -17.96 -31.33
CA GLN A 193 0.05 -17.01 -31.13
C GLN A 193 -0.34 -15.85 -30.19
N ASP A 194 -1.64 -15.59 -30.04
CA ASP A 194 -2.17 -14.48 -29.25
C ASP A 194 -2.72 -14.98 -27.90
N LEU A 195 -1.87 -15.58 -27.07
CA LEU A 195 -2.19 -16.00 -25.71
C LEU A 195 -1.30 -15.26 -24.72
N PRO A 196 -1.76 -15.05 -23.48
CA PRO A 196 -0.91 -14.47 -22.45
C PRO A 196 0.32 -15.34 -22.22
N ASP A 197 1.47 -14.70 -21.96
CA ASP A 197 2.74 -15.39 -21.71
C ASP A 197 2.67 -16.23 -20.42
N THR A 198 1.96 -15.72 -19.42
CA THR A 198 1.72 -16.39 -18.13
C THR A 198 0.23 -16.62 -17.92
N PHE A 199 -0.16 -17.84 -17.55
CA PHE A 199 -1.53 -18.14 -17.15
C PHE A 199 -1.60 -19.36 -16.23
N TYR A 200 -2.52 -19.30 -15.27
CA TYR A 200 -2.70 -20.36 -14.27
C TYR A 200 -4.00 -21.16 -14.45
N GLU A 201 -5.01 -20.55 -15.08
CA GLU A 201 -6.31 -21.14 -15.31
C GLU A 201 -6.79 -21.01 -16.75
N ILE A 202 -7.56 -22.01 -17.19
CA ILE A 202 -8.27 -22.01 -18.45
C ILE A 202 -9.74 -21.79 -18.12
N TYR A 203 -10.31 -20.70 -18.62
CA TYR A 203 -11.70 -20.38 -18.35
C TYR A 203 -12.66 -21.04 -19.33
N VAL A 204 -13.85 -21.38 -18.85
CA VAL A 204 -14.89 -22.05 -19.62
C VAL A 204 -16.04 -21.09 -19.84
N VAL A 205 -16.34 -20.80 -21.10
CA VAL A 205 -17.38 -19.83 -21.48
C VAL A 205 -18.43 -20.44 -22.42
N ASP A 206 -19.62 -19.86 -22.43
CA ASP A 206 -20.63 -20.16 -23.44
C ASP A 206 -20.49 -19.27 -24.69
N PRO A 207 -21.28 -19.50 -25.77
CA PRO A 207 -21.21 -18.67 -26.98
C PRO A 207 -21.52 -17.18 -26.79
N ALA A 208 -22.09 -16.79 -25.64
CA ALA A 208 -22.30 -15.39 -25.28
C ALA A 208 -21.18 -14.83 -24.37
N VAL A 209 -20.05 -15.56 -24.26
CA VAL A 209 -18.87 -15.24 -23.43
C VAL A 209 -19.22 -15.20 -21.94
N ARG A 210 -20.29 -15.87 -21.51
CA ARG A 210 -20.63 -15.96 -20.08
C ARG A 210 -19.80 -17.03 -19.41
N LEU A 211 -19.19 -16.66 -18.30
CA LEU A 211 -18.37 -17.55 -17.49
C LEU A 211 -19.23 -18.73 -16.96
N LYS A 212 -18.74 -19.96 -17.14
CA LYS A 212 -19.32 -21.19 -16.61
C LYS A 212 -18.48 -21.82 -15.52
N GLY A 213 -17.17 -21.62 -15.59
CA GLY A 213 -16.20 -22.23 -14.68
C GLY A 213 -14.78 -22.01 -15.14
N SER A 214 -13.83 -22.64 -14.45
CA SER A 214 -12.43 -22.67 -14.82
C SER A 214 -11.83 -24.06 -14.62
N VAL A 215 -10.68 -24.29 -15.25
CA VAL A 215 -9.86 -25.47 -15.09
C VAL A 215 -8.43 -25.02 -14.85
N SER A 216 -7.87 -25.37 -13.69
CA SER A 216 -6.47 -25.06 -13.38
C SER A 216 -5.52 -25.79 -14.35
N LEU A 217 -4.41 -25.15 -14.71
CA LEU A 217 -3.46 -25.65 -15.70
C LEU A 217 -2.90 -27.04 -15.33
N ASP A 218 -2.59 -27.28 -14.06
CA ASP A 218 -2.12 -28.58 -13.57
C ASP A 218 -3.15 -29.69 -13.83
N LYS A 219 -4.44 -29.38 -13.72
CA LYS A 219 -5.54 -30.31 -13.97
C LYS A 219 -5.64 -30.65 -15.46
N ILE A 220 -5.44 -29.68 -16.36
CA ILE A 220 -5.36 -29.92 -17.81
C ILE A 220 -4.21 -30.88 -18.12
N LEU A 221 -3.01 -30.62 -17.57
CA LEU A 221 -1.81 -31.43 -17.84
C LEU A 221 -1.91 -32.87 -17.32
N ARG A 222 -2.59 -33.09 -16.20
CA ARG A 222 -2.74 -34.41 -15.56
C ARG A 222 -3.94 -35.22 -16.08
N THR A 223 -4.83 -34.60 -16.85
CA THR A 223 -6.06 -35.25 -17.32
C THR A 223 -5.85 -35.90 -18.69
N GLN A 224 -6.46 -37.06 -18.90
CA GLN A 224 -6.42 -37.75 -20.19
C GLN A 224 -7.07 -36.90 -21.30
N ARG A 225 -6.37 -36.76 -22.43
CA ARG A 225 -6.77 -35.97 -23.60
C ARG A 225 -8.23 -36.17 -24.05
N PRO A 226 -8.84 -37.37 -24.05
CA PRO A 226 -10.21 -37.55 -24.54
C PRO A 226 -11.32 -37.01 -23.64
N LYS A 227 -11.03 -36.69 -22.36
CA LYS A 227 -12.05 -36.17 -21.43
C LYS A 227 -12.48 -34.77 -21.83
N ARG A 228 -13.77 -34.46 -21.60
CA ARG A 228 -14.32 -33.12 -21.89
C ARG A 228 -13.98 -32.11 -20.80
N ILE A 229 -13.83 -30.86 -21.19
CA ILE A 229 -13.62 -29.73 -20.28
C ILE A 229 -14.77 -29.61 -19.27
N ALA A 230 -16.02 -29.75 -19.71
CA ALA A 230 -17.19 -29.74 -18.83
C ALA A 230 -17.17 -30.79 -17.70
N GLU A 231 -16.46 -31.91 -17.89
CA GLU A 231 -16.37 -32.99 -16.89
C GLU A 231 -15.32 -32.69 -15.82
N ILE A 232 -14.40 -31.76 -16.07
CA ILE A 232 -13.28 -31.44 -15.18
C ILE A 232 -13.29 -29.99 -14.71
N MET A 233 -14.15 -29.13 -15.22
CA MET A 233 -14.23 -27.73 -14.77
C MET A 233 -14.77 -27.62 -13.34
N ASN A 234 -14.24 -26.65 -12.62
CA ASN A 234 -14.82 -26.19 -11.36
C ASN A 234 -15.87 -25.11 -11.69
N PRO A 235 -17.01 -25.04 -10.98
CA PRO A 235 -17.99 -23.97 -11.19
C PRO A 235 -17.38 -22.59 -10.91
N ALA A 236 -17.93 -21.56 -11.55
CA ALA A 236 -17.50 -20.16 -11.40
C ALA A 236 -17.99 -19.55 -10.07
N GLU A 237 -17.45 -20.01 -8.94
CA GLU A 237 -17.90 -19.59 -7.60
C GLU A 237 -17.28 -18.27 -7.13
N HIS A 238 -16.12 -17.89 -7.67
CA HIS A 238 -15.32 -16.75 -7.19
C HIS A 238 -15.06 -15.72 -8.30
N ALA A 239 -16.02 -15.50 -9.18
CA ALA A 239 -15.92 -14.44 -10.18
C ALA A 239 -16.04 -13.06 -9.51
N ILE A 240 -15.19 -12.12 -9.93
CA ILE A 240 -15.15 -10.74 -9.43
C ILE A 240 -15.87 -9.84 -10.43
N LEU A 241 -16.70 -8.90 -9.96
CA LEU A 241 -17.30 -7.92 -10.86
C LEU A 241 -16.25 -6.86 -11.20
N ALA A 242 -16.21 -6.42 -12.47
CA ALA A 242 -15.29 -5.34 -12.88
C ALA A 242 -15.47 -4.03 -12.08
N THR A 243 -16.64 -3.86 -11.45
CA THR A 243 -16.99 -2.71 -10.62
C THR A 243 -16.84 -2.96 -9.12
N ASP A 244 -16.43 -4.17 -8.70
CA ASP A 244 -16.06 -4.39 -7.30
C ASP A 244 -14.79 -3.59 -7.00
N THR A 245 -14.56 -3.22 -5.74
CA THR A 245 -13.33 -2.51 -5.37
C THR A 245 -12.12 -3.46 -5.40
N GLN A 246 -10.93 -2.92 -5.64
CA GLN A 246 -9.68 -3.68 -5.60
C GLN A 246 -9.48 -4.36 -4.23
N GLU A 247 -9.85 -3.67 -3.14
CA GLU A 247 -9.85 -4.23 -1.79
C GLU A 247 -10.81 -5.45 -1.65
N GLU A 248 -11.97 -5.44 -2.31
CA GLU A 248 -12.85 -6.63 -2.33
C GLU A 248 -12.24 -7.78 -3.13
N ALA A 249 -11.62 -7.49 -4.28
CA ALA A 249 -10.90 -8.47 -5.06
C ALA A 249 -9.78 -9.12 -4.22
N ALA A 250 -8.93 -8.33 -3.59
CA ALA A 250 -7.85 -8.80 -2.72
C ALA A 250 -8.38 -9.70 -1.59
N ARG A 251 -9.50 -9.31 -0.95
CA ARG A 251 -10.18 -10.15 0.05
C ARG A 251 -10.61 -11.51 -0.49
N VAL A 252 -11.16 -11.57 -1.70
CA VAL A 252 -11.57 -12.83 -2.34
C VAL A 252 -10.33 -13.71 -2.58
N PHE A 253 -9.25 -13.15 -3.12
CA PHE A 253 -7.99 -13.86 -3.34
C PHE A 253 -7.41 -14.44 -2.05
N THR A 254 -7.24 -13.61 -1.00
CA THR A 254 -6.69 -14.07 0.28
C THR A 254 -7.58 -15.12 0.94
N ARG A 255 -8.92 -14.94 0.88
CA ARG A 255 -9.86 -15.85 1.55
C ARG A 255 -9.87 -17.25 0.93
N TYR A 256 -9.78 -17.31 -0.40
CA TYR A 256 -9.89 -18.56 -1.15
C TYR A 256 -8.53 -19.10 -1.64
N ASN A 257 -7.44 -18.40 -1.35
CA ASN A 257 -6.07 -18.71 -1.81
C ASN A 257 -6.03 -18.84 -3.33
N LEU A 258 -6.60 -17.86 -4.03
CA LEU A 258 -6.61 -17.84 -5.49
C LEU A 258 -5.27 -17.37 -6.02
N VAL A 259 -4.86 -17.94 -7.16
CA VAL A 259 -3.69 -17.47 -7.94
C VAL A 259 -4.12 -16.64 -9.16
N SER A 260 -5.38 -16.73 -9.54
CA SER A 260 -6.02 -15.90 -10.56
C SER A 260 -7.54 -15.98 -10.40
N ALA A 261 -8.26 -14.97 -10.86
CA ALA A 261 -9.71 -14.95 -10.83
C ALA A 261 -10.31 -14.29 -12.07
N ALA A 262 -11.42 -14.84 -12.57
CA ALA A 262 -12.14 -14.24 -13.69
C ALA A 262 -12.86 -12.95 -13.27
N VAL A 263 -12.72 -11.91 -14.09
CA VAL A 263 -13.48 -10.67 -13.97
C VAL A 263 -14.64 -10.69 -14.95
N VAL A 264 -15.83 -10.36 -14.45
CA VAL A 264 -17.07 -10.35 -15.23
C VAL A 264 -17.78 -9.00 -15.19
N ASP A 265 -18.50 -8.69 -16.26
CA ASP A 265 -19.42 -7.56 -16.28
C ASP A 265 -20.75 -7.87 -15.56
N ALA A 266 -21.63 -6.86 -15.45
CA ALA A 266 -22.95 -7.02 -14.85
C ALA A 266 -23.86 -8.06 -15.54
N ALA A 267 -23.56 -8.45 -16.78
CA ALA A 267 -24.27 -9.49 -17.52
C ALA A 267 -23.65 -10.89 -17.36
N GLY A 268 -22.60 -11.03 -16.54
CA GLY A 268 -21.86 -12.25 -16.28
C GLY A 268 -20.94 -12.66 -17.45
N ARG A 269 -20.61 -11.73 -18.35
CA ARG A 269 -19.67 -11.97 -19.45
C ARG A 269 -18.26 -11.71 -18.95
N MET A 270 -17.32 -12.56 -19.34
CA MET A 270 -15.92 -12.37 -19.01
C MET A 270 -15.37 -11.13 -19.73
N VAL A 271 -14.68 -10.29 -18.97
CA VAL A 271 -14.04 -9.08 -19.48
C VAL A 271 -12.54 -9.05 -19.22
N GLY A 272 -12.05 -9.85 -18.26
CA GLY A 272 -10.64 -9.96 -17.94
C GLY A 272 -10.35 -11.04 -16.89
N VAL A 273 -9.10 -11.06 -16.45
CA VAL A 273 -8.57 -11.87 -15.36
C VAL A 273 -7.72 -10.97 -14.46
N ILE A 274 -7.72 -11.23 -13.16
CA ILE A 274 -6.78 -10.64 -12.21
C ILE A 274 -5.83 -11.77 -11.78
N THR A 275 -4.54 -11.48 -11.64
CA THR A 275 -3.52 -12.41 -11.14
C THR A 275 -3.21 -12.14 -9.68
N VAL A 276 -2.34 -12.95 -9.07
CA VAL A 276 -2.03 -12.80 -7.63
C VAL A 276 -0.98 -11.74 -7.36
N ASP A 277 -0.09 -11.52 -8.32
CA ASP A 277 0.92 -10.46 -8.39
C ASP A 277 0.25 -9.08 -8.24
N ASP A 278 -0.68 -8.70 -9.12
CA ASP A 278 -1.45 -7.44 -8.96
C ASP A 278 -2.12 -7.30 -7.60
N ILE A 279 -2.59 -8.42 -7.04
CA ILE A 279 -3.27 -8.45 -5.74
C ILE A 279 -2.29 -8.28 -4.59
N VAL A 280 -1.04 -8.69 -4.74
CA VAL A 280 0.00 -8.43 -3.74
C VAL A 280 0.22 -6.92 -3.64
N ASP A 281 0.29 -6.21 -4.76
CA ASP A 281 0.46 -4.76 -4.80
C ASP A 281 -0.74 -4.05 -4.18
N VAL A 282 -1.96 -4.45 -4.54
CA VAL A 282 -3.18 -3.93 -3.90
C VAL A 282 -3.16 -4.18 -2.38
N LEU A 283 -2.69 -5.33 -1.91
CA LEU A 283 -2.62 -5.59 -0.47
C LEU A 283 -1.59 -4.69 0.23
N GLU A 284 -0.50 -4.34 -0.44
CA GLU A 284 0.52 -3.42 0.07
C GLU A 284 0.02 -1.98 0.08
N GLU A 285 -0.55 -1.51 -1.04
CA GLU A 285 -1.17 -0.20 -1.17
C GLU A 285 -2.25 0.04 -0.10
N GLU A 286 -3.17 -0.91 0.08
CA GLU A 286 -4.24 -0.81 1.09
C GLU A 286 -3.66 -0.84 2.52
N ALA A 287 -2.58 -1.58 2.75
CA ALA A 287 -1.91 -1.62 4.05
C ALA A 287 -1.19 -0.30 4.36
N ASP A 288 -0.50 0.29 3.38
CA ASP A 288 0.14 1.59 3.50
C ASP A 288 -0.90 2.70 3.70
N ALA A 289 -1.98 2.69 2.91
CA ALA A 289 -3.12 3.59 3.07
C ALA A 289 -3.72 3.50 4.48
N ASP A 290 -3.94 2.29 5.01
CA ASP A 290 -4.43 2.07 6.38
C ASP A 290 -3.46 2.65 7.44
N ILE A 291 -2.15 2.49 7.25
CA ILE A 291 -1.13 3.00 8.17
C ILE A 291 -1.09 4.54 8.13
N LYS A 292 -1.08 5.14 6.94
CA LYS A 292 -1.14 6.59 6.73
C LYS A 292 -2.41 7.17 7.36
N ALA A 293 -3.56 6.52 7.11
CA ALA A 293 -4.86 6.91 7.63
C ALA A 293 -4.87 6.95 9.17
N LEU A 294 -4.30 5.94 9.86
CA LEU A 294 -4.18 5.94 11.32
C LEU A 294 -3.40 7.15 11.87
N GLY A 295 -2.45 7.69 11.08
CA GLY A 295 -1.71 8.91 11.37
C GLY A 295 -2.43 10.21 11.03
N GLY A 296 -3.64 10.15 10.43
CA GLY A 296 -4.33 11.30 9.86
C GLY A 296 -3.66 11.84 8.59
N VAL A 297 -2.89 10.99 7.92
CA VAL A 297 -2.25 11.24 6.61
C VAL A 297 -3.14 10.62 5.54
N LYS A 298 -3.21 11.24 4.35
CA LYS A 298 -3.97 10.66 3.24
C LYS A 298 -3.20 9.49 2.61
N ALA A 299 -3.91 8.60 1.91
CA ALA A 299 -3.32 7.44 1.24
C ALA A 299 -2.34 7.85 0.11
N ASP A 300 -2.74 8.84 -0.68
CA ASP A 300 -2.03 9.42 -1.85
C ASP A 300 -0.87 10.38 -1.48
N GLU A 301 -0.41 10.41 -0.22
CA GLU A 301 0.73 11.25 0.16
C GLU A 301 2.05 10.47 0.00
N GLU A 302 2.94 10.96 -0.86
CA GLU A 302 4.23 10.32 -1.18
C GLU A 302 5.43 11.06 -0.56
N LEU A 303 6.62 10.46 -0.63
CA LEU A 303 7.85 11.10 -0.16
C LEU A 303 8.35 12.18 -1.14
N SER A 304 8.09 11.98 -2.43
CA SER A 304 8.45 12.88 -3.52
C SER A 304 7.54 14.12 -3.62
N ASP A 305 6.47 14.17 -2.84
CA ASP A 305 5.49 15.27 -2.83
C ASP A 305 6.07 16.62 -2.41
N SER A 306 5.45 17.69 -2.94
CA SER A 306 5.83 19.05 -2.60
C SER A 306 5.49 19.41 -1.14
N VAL A 307 6.36 20.19 -0.49
CA VAL A 307 6.14 20.70 0.88
C VAL A 307 4.78 21.39 1.05
N TRP A 308 4.31 22.07 0.00
CA TRP A 308 3.01 22.76 0.01
C TRP A 308 1.84 21.79 0.01
N TYR A 309 1.92 20.72 -0.79
CA TYR A 309 0.91 19.66 -0.82
C TYR A 309 0.77 18.99 0.55
N ILE A 310 1.88 18.49 1.10
CA ILE A 310 1.95 17.83 2.42
C ILE A 310 1.38 18.74 3.52
N THR A 311 1.78 20.02 3.52
CA THR A 311 1.29 21.00 4.52
C THR A 311 -0.23 21.14 4.46
N ARG A 312 -0.81 21.26 3.25
CA ARG A 312 -2.25 21.41 3.07
C ARG A 312 -3.02 20.13 3.41
N SER A 313 -2.49 18.98 3.00
CA SER A 313 -3.03 17.64 3.30
C SER A 313 -3.22 17.47 4.82
N ARG A 314 -2.12 17.63 5.57
CA ARG A 314 -2.10 17.43 7.03
C ARG A 314 -2.82 18.53 7.81
N PHE A 315 -2.87 19.77 7.32
CA PHE A 315 -3.50 20.89 8.02
C PHE A 315 -4.98 20.64 8.37
N THR A 316 -5.72 19.97 7.49
CA THR A 316 -7.16 19.71 7.70
C THR A 316 -7.40 18.92 8.99
N TRP A 317 -6.69 17.80 9.16
CA TRP A 317 -6.82 16.95 10.34
C TRP A 317 -6.20 17.58 11.59
N LEU A 318 -5.07 18.27 11.45
CA LEU A 318 -4.48 19.05 12.55
C LEU A 318 -5.43 20.16 13.05
N PHE A 319 -6.16 20.80 12.14
CA PHE A 319 -7.14 21.82 12.48
C PHE A 319 -8.36 21.22 13.20
N VAL A 320 -8.87 20.08 12.75
CA VAL A 320 -9.93 19.34 13.47
C VAL A 320 -9.46 18.97 14.89
N ASN A 321 -8.24 18.46 15.04
CA ASN A 321 -7.66 18.14 16.34
C ASN A 321 -7.49 19.38 17.24
N LEU A 322 -7.17 20.55 16.67
CA LEU A 322 -7.14 21.80 17.41
C LEU A 322 -8.52 22.18 17.95
N LEU A 323 -9.57 22.07 17.12
CA LEU A 323 -10.94 22.37 17.55
C LEU A 323 -11.38 21.45 18.69
N THR A 324 -11.03 20.17 18.62
CA THR A 324 -11.37 19.23 19.67
C THR A 324 -10.56 19.44 20.95
N ALA A 325 -9.28 19.81 20.85
CA ALA A 325 -8.46 20.21 22.00
C ALA A 325 -9.05 21.44 22.72
N ILE A 326 -9.59 22.41 21.96
CA ILE A 326 -10.31 23.56 22.53
C ILE A 326 -11.52 23.10 23.34
N LEU A 327 -12.32 22.14 22.83
CA LEU A 327 -13.45 21.58 23.58
C LEU A 327 -13.00 20.94 24.90
N ALA A 328 -11.90 20.18 24.91
CA ALA A 328 -11.35 19.60 26.13
C ALA A 328 -10.89 20.69 27.12
N SER A 329 -10.26 21.77 26.64
CA SER A 329 -9.86 22.90 27.48
C SER A 329 -11.02 23.62 28.16
N LEU A 330 -12.20 23.69 27.51
CA LEU A 330 -13.40 24.28 28.11
C LEU A 330 -13.84 23.49 29.35
N VAL A 331 -13.68 22.16 29.32
CA VAL A 331 -13.97 21.30 30.48
C VAL A 331 -13.04 21.62 31.64
N ILE A 332 -11.75 21.82 31.37
CA ILE A 332 -10.78 22.25 32.39
C ILE A 332 -11.20 23.60 33.00
N GLY A 333 -11.70 24.53 32.17
CA GLY A 333 -12.18 25.84 32.61
C GLY A 333 -13.30 25.79 33.65
N PHE A 334 -14.13 24.74 33.66
CA PHE A 334 -15.17 24.56 34.70
C PHE A 334 -14.60 24.23 36.09
N PHE A 335 -13.32 23.84 36.17
CA PHE A 335 -12.64 23.46 37.42
C PHE A 335 -11.47 24.39 37.75
N ALA A 336 -11.47 25.63 37.22
CA ALA A 336 -10.43 26.62 37.47
C ALA A 336 -10.23 26.86 38.98
N ASP A 337 -11.31 27.00 39.75
CA ASP A 337 -11.28 27.22 41.20
C ASP A 337 -10.60 26.05 41.95
N ALA A 338 -10.79 24.81 41.49
CA ALA A 338 -10.15 23.64 42.07
C ALA A 338 -8.64 23.60 41.77
N LEU A 339 -8.24 24.04 40.58
CA LEU A 339 -6.83 24.13 40.18
C LEU A 339 -6.08 25.22 40.95
N GLU A 340 -6.74 26.34 41.25
CA GLU A 340 -6.18 27.40 42.11
C GLU A 340 -5.95 26.90 43.54
N GLN A 341 -6.87 26.10 44.06
CA GLN A 341 -6.77 25.54 45.41
C GLN A 341 -5.76 24.39 45.51
N MET A 342 -5.56 23.62 44.43
CA MET A 342 -4.68 22.45 44.44
C MET A 342 -3.85 22.34 43.15
N VAL A 343 -2.65 22.92 43.18
CA VAL A 343 -1.67 22.86 42.08
C VAL A 343 -1.31 21.42 41.68
N ALA A 344 -1.38 20.45 42.61
CA ALA A 344 -1.12 19.04 42.33
C ALA A 344 -2.03 18.48 41.21
N LEU A 345 -3.27 18.97 41.09
CA LEU A 345 -4.19 18.56 40.04
C LEU A 345 -3.67 18.97 38.65
N ALA A 346 -3.12 20.18 38.52
CA ALA A 346 -2.53 20.63 37.26
C ALA A 346 -1.31 19.78 36.85
N VAL A 347 -0.51 19.34 37.82
CA VAL A 347 0.69 18.51 37.56
C VAL A 347 0.34 17.09 37.16
N LEU A 348 -0.74 16.52 37.72
CA LEU A 348 -1.18 15.15 37.45
C LEU A 348 -2.07 15.02 36.21
N MET A 349 -2.69 16.12 35.78
CA MET A 349 -3.62 16.15 34.65
C MET A 349 -3.04 15.59 33.35
N PRO A 350 -1.80 15.93 32.92
CA PRO A 350 -1.22 15.36 31.69
C PRO A 350 -1.09 13.84 31.73
N ILE A 351 -0.90 13.25 32.91
CA ILE A 351 -0.77 11.80 33.09
C ILE A 351 -2.11 11.12 32.80
N VAL A 352 -3.21 11.66 33.35
CA VAL A 352 -4.55 11.09 33.13
C VAL A 352 -4.94 11.17 31.65
N ALA A 353 -4.72 12.33 31.01
CA ALA A 353 -4.99 12.51 29.58
C ALA A 353 -4.15 11.58 28.71
N SER A 354 -2.83 11.53 28.94
CA SER A 354 -1.93 10.66 28.17
C SER A 354 -2.30 9.19 28.28
N MET A 355 -2.63 8.71 29.49
CA MET A 355 -3.05 7.32 29.69
C MET A 355 -4.38 7.01 29.00
N GLY A 356 -5.32 7.96 29.01
CA GLY A 356 -6.58 7.86 28.26
C GLY A 356 -6.36 7.80 26.76
N GLY A 357 -5.62 8.77 26.21
CA GLY A 357 -5.31 8.83 24.78
C GLY A 357 -4.61 7.57 24.28
N ASN A 358 -3.55 7.12 24.98
CA ASN A 358 -2.81 5.91 24.59
C ASN A 358 -3.70 4.65 24.60
N ALA A 359 -4.51 4.45 25.64
CA ALA A 359 -5.44 3.33 25.71
C ALA A 359 -6.54 3.41 24.62
N GLY A 360 -6.98 4.63 24.31
CA GLY A 360 -7.96 4.92 23.27
C GLY A 360 -7.41 4.55 21.90
N THR A 361 -6.21 5.03 21.57
CA THR A 361 -5.51 4.70 20.32
C THR A 361 -5.28 3.21 20.18
N GLN A 362 -4.81 2.51 21.21
CA GLN A 362 -4.61 1.05 21.16
C GLN A 362 -5.91 0.31 20.83
N THR A 363 -6.99 0.68 21.50
CA THR A 363 -8.29 0.05 21.27
C THR A 363 -8.82 0.37 19.88
N MET A 364 -8.64 1.62 19.43
CA MET A 364 -9.03 2.08 18.10
C MET A 364 -8.28 1.37 16.98
N THR A 365 -6.97 1.22 17.07
CA THR A 365 -6.17 0.50 16.07
C THR A 365 -6.70 -0.93 15.87
N VAL A 366 -7.04 -1.62 16.97
CA VAL A 366 -7.63 -2.97 16.88
C VAL A 366 -9.03 -2.93 16.27
N ALA A 367 -9.85 -1.94 16.61
CA ALA A 367 -11.21 -1.81 16.10
C ALA A 367 -11.27 -1.45 14.61
N VAL A 368 -10.47 -0.48 14.16
CA VAL A 368 -10.34 -0.05 12.75
C VAL A 368 -9.86 -1.22 11.90
N ARG A 369 -8.77 -1.89 12.30
CA ARG A 369 -8.26 -3.06 11.57
C ARG A 369 -9.30 -4.19 11.50
N ALA A 370 -10.02 -4.44 12.59
CA ALA A 370 -11.06 -5.48 12.60
C ALA A 370 -12.27 -5.10 11.73
N LEU A 371 -12.54 -3.81 11.53
CA LEU A 371 -13.55 -3.31 10.59
C LEU A 371 -13.12 -3.49 9.13
N GLY A 372 -11.93 -3.01 8.75
CA GLY A 372 -11.40 -3.16 7.38
C GLY A 372 -11.27 -4.63 6.95
N THR A 373 -10.76 -5.48 7.85
CA THR A 373 -10.66 -6.94 7.60
C THR A 373 -12.00 -7.70 7.70
N ARG A 374 -13.14 -7.00 7.91
CA ARG A 374 -14.48 -7.56 8.13
C ARG A 374 -14.56 -8.62 9.24
N GLN A 375 -13.58 -8.63 10.14
CA GLN A 375 -13.58 -9.50 11.32
C GLN A 375 -14.55 -8.99 12.39
N LEU A 376 -14.91 -7.71 12.35
CA LEU A 376 -15.86 -7.07 13.24
C LEU A 376 -17.21 -6.91 12.51
N GLY A 377 -18.17 -7.77 12.86
CA GLY A 377 -19.53 -7.74 12.35
C GLY A 377 -20.56 -7.52 13.46
N ARG A 378 -21.83 -7.30 13.06
CA ARG A 378 -22.93 -7.10 14.02
C ARG A 378 -23.07 -8.23 15.06
N ALA A 379 -22.69 -9.45 14.69
CA ALA A 379 -22.80 -10.63 15.55
C ALA A 379 -21.74 -10.69 16.67
N ASN A 380 -20.56 -10.10 16.48
CA ASN A 380 -19.47 -10.15 17.46
C ASN A 380 -19.10 -8.78 18.04
N ALA A 381 -19.64 -7.68 17.53
CA ALA A 381 -19.39 -6.32 18.02
C ALA A 381 -19.57 -6.21 19.55
N MET A 382 -20.71 -6.66 20.10
CA MET A 382 -20.96 -6.59 21.55
C MET A 382 -19.98 -7.45 22.38
N ARG A 383 -19.51 -8.58 21.81
CA ARG A 383 -18.52 -9.44 22.46
C ARG A 383 -17.16 -8.72 22.54
N ILE A 384 -16.77 -8.03 21.48
CA ILE A 384 -15.52 -7.27 21.41
C ILE A 384 -15.58 -6.05 22.34
N VAL A 385 -16.67 -5.27 22.30
CA VAL A 385 -16.88 -4.14 23.23
C VAL A 385 -16.74 -4.58 24.68
N ARG A 386 -17.39 -5.68 25.06
CA ARG A 386 -17.28 -6.20 26.43
C ARG A 386 -15.86 -6.66 26.77
N ARG A 387 -15.15 -7.30 25.83
CA ARG A 387 -13.77 -7.75 26.03
C ARG A 387 -12.87 -6.55 26.33
N GLU A 388 -12.93 -5.52 25.51
CA GLU A 388 -12.07 -4.34 25.67
C GLU A 388 -12.44 -3.50 26.90
N MET A 389 -13.73 -3.40 27.25
CA MET A 389 -14.14 -2.79 28.53
C MET A 389 -13.51 -3.49 29.73
N ILE A 390 -13.41 -4.83 29.70
CA ILE A 390 -12.74 -5.61 30.75
C ILE A 390 -11.23 -5.34 30.74
N VAL A 391 -10.60 -5.28 29.57
CA VAL A 391 -9.16 -4.93 29.43
C VAL A 391 -8.90 -3.54 30.00
N GLY A 392 -9.71 -2.54 29.63
CA GLY A 392 -9.62 -1.17 30.15
C GLY A 392 -9.84 -1.10 31.66
N LEU A 393 -10.77 -1.87 32.22
CA LEU A 393 -10.98 -1.95 33.67
C LEU A 393 -9.77 -2.56 34.39
N LEU A 394 -9.24 -3.68 33.91
CA LEU A 394 -8.11 -4.38 34.54
C LEU A 394 -6.84 -3.52 34.50
N ASN A 395 -6.53 -2.92 33.35
CA ASN A 395 -5.41 -1.99 33.22
C ASN A 395 -5.64 -0.73 34.06
N GLY A 396 -6.87 -0.20 34.07
CA GLY A 396 -7.28 0.93 34.91
C GLY A 396 -6.98 0.68 36.39
N VAL A 397 -7.36 -0.48 36.92
CA VAL A 397 -7.10 -0.84 38.32
C VAL A 397 -5.60 -0.97 38.59
N ALA A 398 -4.84 -1.59 37.69
CA ALA A 398 -3.39 -1.72 37.85
C ALA A 398 -2.70 -0.35 37.90
N PHE A 399 -3.00 0.54 36.95
CA PHE A 399 -2.44 1.90 36.94
C PHE A 399 -2.96 2.75 38.10
N ALA A 400 -4.20 2.54 38.54
CA ALA A 400 -4.74 3.22 39.71
C ALA A 400 -3.96 2.92 40.98
N VAL A 401 -3.51 1.67 41.18
CA VAL A 401 -2.67 1.31 42.32
C VAL A 401 -1.29 1.98 42.20
N VAL A 402 -0.65 1.87 41.04
CA VAL A 402 0.70 2.43 40.82
C VAL A 402 0.70 3.95 40.97
N MET A 403 -0.16 4.64 40.23
CA MET A 403 -0.24 6.10 40.28
C MET A 403 -0.83 6.61 41.59
N GLY A 404 -1.73 5.86 42.21
CA GLY A 404 -2.26 6.21 43.53
C GLY A 404 -1.16 6.26 44.59
N ILE A 405 -0.25 5.29 44.59
CA ILE A 405 0.92 5.25 45.49
C ILE A 405 1.89 6.40 45.15
N ILE A 406 2.21 6.59 43.87
CA ILE A 406 3.14 7.64 43.43
C ILE A 406 2.60 9.02 43.81
N ALA A 407 1.34 9.32 43.52
CA ALA A 407 0.74 10.61 43.83
C ALA A 407 0.67 10.87 45.34
N ALA A 408 0.33 9.84 46.13
CA ALA A 408 0.30 9.93 47.59
C ALA A 408 1.68 10.30 48.17
N ILE A 409 2.76 9.71 47.66
CA ILE A 409 4.13 9.96 48.12
C ILE A 409 4.66 11.29 47.61
N TRP A 410 4.46 11.59 46.32
CA TRP A 410 5.05 12.76 45.67
C TRP A 410 4.47 14.07 46.24
N PHE A 411 3.16 14.12 46.45
CA PHE A 411 2.50 15.33 46.97
C PHE A 411 2.33 15.34 48.49
N ASP A 412 2.87 14.34 49.20
CA ASP A 412 2.71 14.14 50.64
C ASP A 412 1.23 14.20 51.09
N LEU A 413 0.32 13.73 50.22
CA LEU A 413 -1.12 13.82 50.39
C LEU A 413 -1.77 12.46 50.09
N PRO A 414 -1.89 11.56 51.08
CA PRO A 414 -2.37 10.19 50.88
C PRO A 414 -3.77 10.10 50.26
N THR A 415 -4.61 11.11 50.50
CA THR A 415 -5.98 11.19 49.96
C THR A 415 -6.03 11.46 48.46
N LEU A 416 -4.94 11.97 47.85
CA LEU A 416 -4.86 12.20 46.41
C LEU A 416 -4.76 10.88 45.62
N GLY A 417 -4.20 9.84 46.23
CA GLY A 417 -4.00 8.54 45.60
C GLY A 417 -5.30 7.89 45.11
N PRO A 418 -6.34 7.73 45.96
CA PRO A 418 -7.65 7.24 45.54
C PRO A 418 -8.34 8.12 44.48
N VAL A 419 -8.14 9.44 44.52
CA VAL A 419 -8.73 10.39 43.57
C VAL A 419 -8.18 10.15 42.16
N ILE A 420 -6.85 10.16 42.00
CA ILE A 420 -6.24 9.86 40.70
C ILE A 420 -6.49 8.42 40.27
N GLY A 421 -6.51 7.47 41.21
CA GLY A 421 -6.76 6.07 40.91
C GLY A 421 -8.14 5.83 40.32
N LEU A 422 -9.18 6.39 40.94
CA LEU A 422 -10.55 6.28 40.41
C LEU A 422 -10.70 6.98 39.07
N ALA A 423 -10.07 8.15 38.91
CA ALA A 423 -10.06 8.87 37.65
C ALA A 423 -9.42 8.06 36.53
N LEU A 424 -8.29 7.39 36.78
CA LEU A 424 -7.63 6.52 35.80
C LEU A 424 -8.50 5.34 35.40
N VAL A 425 -9.19 4.68 36.35
CA VAL A 425 -10.13 3.59 36.03
C VAL A 425 -11.22 4.07 35.08
N ILE A 426 -11.87 5.20 35.39
CA ILE A 426 -12.93 5.76 34.54
C ILE A 426 -12.37 6.14 33.17
N THR A 427 -11.20 6.76 33.14
CA THR A 427 -10.54 7.21 31.91
C THR A 427 -10.22 6.02 31.00
N LEU A 428 -9.61 4.95 31.51
CA LEU A 428 -9.25 3.78 30.70
C LEU A 428 -10.46 2.98 30.22
N VAL A 429 -11.52 2.88 31.03
CA VAL A 429 -12.79 2.27 30.59
C VAL A 429 -13.45 3.10 29.49
N SER A 430 -13.44 4.42 29.63
CA SER A 430 -14.00 5.34 28.63
C SER A 430 -13.18 5.36 27.35
N ALA A 431 -11.86 5.23 27.46
CA ALA A 431 -10.95 5.09 26.33
C ALA A 431 -11.23 3.79 25.54
N ALA A 432 -11.40 2.67 26.24
CA ALA A 432 -11.78 1.41 25.60
C ALA A 432 -13.16 1.48 24.91
N LEU A 433 -14.12 2.18 25.52
CA LEU A 433 -15.44 2.37 24.91
C LEU A 433 -15.35 3.28 23.67
N GLY A 434 -14.70 4.44 23.79
CA GLY A 434 -14.51 5.40 22.72
C GLY A 434 -13.77 4.79 21.53
N GLY A 435 -12.68 4.07 21.79
CA GLY A 435 -11.87 3.41 20.78
C GLY A 435 -12.61 2.37 19.94
N ILE A 436 -13.77 1.86 20.36
CA ILE A 436 -14.56 0.89 19.57
C ILE A 436 -15.81 1.52 19.00
N VAL A 437 -16.52 2.30 19.84
CA VAL A 437 -17.80 2.88 19.46
C VAL A 437 -17.62 3.96 18.40
N ILE A 438 -16.54 4.75 18.45
CA ILE A 438 -16.29 5.80 17.44
C ILE A 438 -16.06 5.20 16.05
N PRO A 439 -15.11 4.26 15.84
CA PRO A 439 -14.94 3.61 14.54
C PRO A 439 -16.23 2.96 14.01
N LEU A 440 -16.96 2.25 14.88
CA LEU A 440 -18.24 1.62 14.55
C LEU A 440 -19.32 2.61 14.09
N LEU A 441 -19.36 3.79 14.71
CA LEU A 441 -20.32 4.82 14.34
C LEU A 441 -19.94 5.46 13.01
N LEU A 442 -18.66 5.75 12.79
CA LEU A 442 -18.16 6.32 11.54
C LEU A 442 -18.45 5.40 10.36
N ASP A 443 -18.10 4.10 10.47
CA ASP A 443 -18.41 3.07 9.48
C ASP A 443 -19.91 3.02 9.16
N ARG A 444 -20.75 3.08 10.20
CA ARG A 444 -22.22 3.09 10.03
C ARG A 444 -22.73 4.31 9.26
N PHE A 445 -22.04 5.44 9.32
CA PHE A 445 -22.36 6.66 8.58
C PHE A 445 -21.64 6.75 7.22
N GLY A 446 -20.85 5.75 6.85
CA GLY A 446 -20.08 5.74 5.60
C GLY A 446 -18.89 6.70 5.61
N VAL A 447 -18.38 7.05 6.79
CA VAL A 447 -17.14 7.83 6.95
C VAL A 447 -16.03 6.86 7.29
N ASP A 448 -14.90 6.96 6.59
CA ASP A 448 -13.73 6.12 6.83
C ASP A 448 -13.26 6.24 8.30
N PRO A 449 -13.35 5.13 9.08
CA PRO A 449 -12.88 5.09 10.45
C PRO A 449 -11.37 5.30 10.61
N ALA A 450 -10.55 4.87 9.65
CA ALA A 450 -9.09 4.86 9.80
C ALA A 450 -8.54 6.28 9.90
N VAL A 451 -8.95 7.16 8.98
CA VAL A 451 -8.52 8.56 8.95
C VAL A 451 -9.19 9.39 10.06
N SER A 452 -10.45 9.08 10.38
CA SER A 452 -11.27 9.98 11.20
C SER A 452 -11.23 9.68 12.70
N SER A 453 -11.02 8.42 13.12
CA SER A 453 -11.26 8.02 14.51
C SER A 453 -10.30 8.68 15.50
N GLY A 454 -9.05 8.93 15.09
CA GLY A 454 -7.96 9.49 15.91
C GLY A 454 -8.38 10.69 16.76
N PRO A 455 -8.64 11.85 16.14
CA PRO A 455 -9.03 13.06 16.84
C PRO A 455 -10.26 12.89 17.73
N PHE A 456 -11.30 12.19 17.27
CA PHE A 456 -12.54 12.02 18.04
C PHE A 456 -12.34 11.16 19.30
N VAL A 457 -11.55 10.08 19.21
CA VAL A 457 -11.26 9.25 20.39
C VAL A 457 -10.45 10.05 21.40
N THR A 458 -9.41 10.77 20.97
CA THR A 458 -8.63 11.64 21.84
C THR A 458 -9.50 12.70 22.52
N THR A 459 -10.45 13.28 21.78
CA THR A 459 -11.42 14.24 22.34
C THR A 459 -12.23 13.62 23.47
N VAL A 460 -12.77 12.42 23.25
CA VAL A 460 -13.57 11.71 24.26
C VAL A 460 -12.71 11.37 25.47
N THR A 461 -11.47 10.91 25.27
CA THR A 461 -10.58 10.57 26.38
C THR A 461 -10.15 11.79 27.17
N ASP A 462 -9.90 12.93 26.52
CA ASP A 462 -9.52 14.17 27.19
C ASP A 462 -10.69 14.77 27.97
N VAL A 463 -11.86 14.89 27.32
CA VAL A 463 -13.07 15.41 27.97
C VAL A 463 -13.44 14.56 29.17
N VAL A 464 -13.51 13.24 29.01
CA VAL A 464 -13.89 12.34 30.11
C VAL A 464 -12.78 12.25 31.16
N GLY A 465 -11.51 12.23 30.75
CA GLY A 465 -10.37 12.15 31.66
C GLY A 465 -10.26 13.39 32.56
N PHE A 466 -10.31 14.58 31.97
CA PHE A 466 -10.30 15.84 32.73
C PHE A 466 -11.53 15.97 33.62
N PHE A 467 -12.71 15.68 33.09
CA PHE A 467 -13.95 15.75 33.87
C PHE A 467 -13.95 14.75 35.03
N ALA A 468 -13.52 13.52 34.81
CA ALA A 468 -13.45 12.50 35.86
C ALA A 468 -12.43 12.90 36.92
N PHE A 469 -11.21 13.29 36.52
CA PHE A 469 -10.17 13.61 37.48
C PHE A 469 -10.49 14.86 38.31
N LEU A 470 -10.83 15.97 37.66
CA LEU A 470 -11.12 17.22 38.33
C LEU A 470 -12.45 17.15 39.08
N GLY A 471 -13.47 16.50 38.51
CA GLY A 471 -14.75 16.29 39.16
C GLY A 471 -14.65 15.44 40.42
N ILE A 472 -13.90 14.33 40.39
CA ILE A 472 -13.65 13.52 41.59
C ILE A 472 -12.86 14.33 42.62
N ALA A 473 -11.83 15.07 42.20
CA ALA A 473 -11.04 15.89 43.11
C ALA A 473 -11.88 16.98 43.80
N SER A 474 -12.67 17.75 43.03
CA SER A 474 -13.58 18.77 43.56
C SER A 474 -14.58 18.21 44.56
N LEU A 475 -15.21 17.07 44.23
CA LEU A 475 -16.15 16.42 45.14
C LEU A 475 -15.47 15.86 46.40
N TRP A 476 -14.27 15.32 46.26
CA TRP A 476 -13.54 14.68 47.35
C TRP A 476 -12.97 15.70 48.35
N PHE A 477 -12.40 16.79 47.85
CA PHE A 477 -11.78 17.85 48.66
C PHE A 477 -12.74 18.99 48.99
N GLY A 478 -13.91 19.05 48.35
CA GLY A 478 -14.90 20.11 48.54
C GLY A 478 -14.44 21.46 47.96
N ILE A 479 -13.70 21.42 46.85
CA ILE A 479 -13.01 22.57 46.23
C ILE A 479 -13.54 22.93 44.85
#